data_AF-A0A650CR57-F1
#
_entry.id   AF-A0A650CR57-F1
#
_cell.length_a   1.000
_cell.length_b   1.000
_cell.length_c   1.000
_cell.angle_alpha   90.00
_cell.angle_beta   90.00
_cell.angle_gamma   90.00
#
_symmetry.space_group_name_H-M   'P 1'
#
loop_
_entity.id
_entity.type
_entity.pdbx_description
1 polymer ?
#
loop_
_entity_poly.entity_id
_entity_poly.type
_entity_poly.pdbx_seq_one_letter_code
_entity_poly.pdbx_strand_id
1 'polypeptide(L)'
;MRLFWYFDEQSNYSYHAHAIKNLITDVEGLQNVIVAESYSFGKMLIIDQLIQSAEYDEYIYHESLIHPAMISSDNPERVLIMGAGEGATIREVLKYNVKEVVAVDVDRKAVEIAEKYLETWHKGSFRDPRVRLVFQDGFDFVRQYKGEPFDVVVLDLTDPTETSRSKNLYTIEFYKEVKKLVKDVMVTQGTSPYQSPHSFSRLVKTLREIYNYVSVGLSFVPSFDTVWAFIFCSDKVNVSKLNVKSRLNRVKGELRYYDEITHKNMFHLPKDVRKLIDSEKTIATLSNPINIMEE
;
A
#
# COMPACT_ATOMS: atom_id res chain seq x y z
N MET A 1 23.17 -15.11 25.71
CA MET A 1 22.56 -13.80 25.39
C MET A 1 21.05 -14.00 25.40
N ARG A 2 20.29 -13.25 26.22
CA ARG A 2 18.82 -13.32 26.25
C ARG A 2 18.30 -12.41 25.14
N LEU A 3 17.56 -12.96 24.19
CA LEU A 3 16.92 -12.20 23.12
C LEU A 3 15.55 -11.71 23.58
N PHE A 4 15.19 -10.49 23.17
CA PHE A 4 13.82 -10.00 23.21
C PHE A 4 13.17 -10.31 21.85
N TRP A 5 11.95 -10.83 21.85
CA TRP A 5 11.24 -11.23 20.65
C TRP A 5 9.96 -10.40 20.53
N TYR A 6 9.73 -9.86 19.34
CA TYR A 6 8.45 -9.30 18.93
C TYR A 6 7.66 -10.39 18.21
N PHE A 7 6.37 -10.52 18.52
CA PHE A 7 5.47 -11.49 17.91
C PHE A 7 4.47 -10.74 17.03
N ASP A 8 4.52 -11.02 15.73
CA ASP A 8 3.65 -10.44 14.71
C ASP A 8 2.54 -11.43 14.36
N GLU A 9 1.34 -11.20 14.87
CA GLU A 9 0.19 -12.08 14.68
C GLU A 9 -0.31 -12.03 13.24
N GLN A 10 -0.20 -13.14 12.51
CA GLN A 10 -0.65 -13.25 11.12
C GLN A 10 -2.10 -13.77 11.02
N SER A 11 -2.53 -14.53 12.03
CA SER A 11 -3.89 -15.06 12.19
C SER A 11 -4.14 -15.40 13.65
N ASN A 12 -5.34 -15.87 13.98
CA ASN A 12 -5.66 -16.39 15.32
C ASN A 12 -4.79 -17.60 15.74
N TYR A 13 -4.09 -18.24 14.80
CA TYR A 13 -3.35 -19.49 15.01
C TYR A 13 -1.89 -19.45 14.54
N SER A 14 -1.41 -18.34 14.00
CA SER A 14 -0.03 -18.22 13.49
C SER A 14 0.55 -16.85 13.75
N TYR A 15 1.82 -16.81 14.14
CA TYR A 15 2.59 -15.58 14.31
C TYR A 15 3.99 -15.76 13.73
N HIS A 16 4.61 -14.64 13.36
CA HIS A 16 6.04 -14.56 13.07
C HIS A 16 6.76 -13.95 14.27
N ALA A 17 8.00 -14.38 14.52
CA ALA A 17 8.78 -13.89 15.65
C ALA A 17 10.07 -13.23 15.17
N HIS A 18 10.29 -11.99 15.59
CA HIS A 18 11.47 -11.20 15.20
C HIS A 18 12.29 -10.86 16.44
N ALA A 19 13.57 -11.23 16.43
CA ALA A 19 14.49 -10.86 17.49
C ALA A 19 14.75 -9.35 17.44
N ILE A 20 14.42 -8.65 18.53
CA ILE A 20 14.58 -7.20 18.68
C ILE A 20 15.92 -6.89 19.31
N LYS A 21 16.68 -6.03 18.63
CA LYS A 21 17.96 -5.48 19.08
C LYS A 21 17.74 -4.23 19.94
N ASN A 22 16.84 -3.34 19.53
CA ASN A 22 16.53 -2.11 20.28
C ASN A 22 15.07 -1.69 20.08
N LEU A 23 14.43 -1.22 21.14
CA LEU A 23 13.13 -0.51 21.04
C LEU A 23 13.44 0.99 20.93
N ILE A 24 13.09 1.61 19.81
CA ILE A 24 13.39 3.03 19.55
C ILE A 24 12.28 3.92 20.13
N THR A 25 11.02 3.57 19.87
CA THR A 25 9.86 4.24 20.44
C THR A 25 8.66 3.30 20.45
N ASP A 26 7.76 3.52 21.41
CA ASP A 26 6.46 2.85 21.53
C ASP A 26 5.47 3.90 22.04
N VAL A 27 4.50 4.25 21.22
CA VAL A 27 3.66 5.42 21.43
C VAL A 27 2.20 5.08 21.17
N GLU A 28 1.43 5.11 22.25
CA GLU A 28 -0.03 5.06 22.18
C GLU A 28 -0.62 6.39 21.68
N GLY A 29 -1.69 6.29 20.90
CA GLY A 29 -2.32 7.42 20.24
C GLY A 29 -3.63 7.06 19.55
N LEU A 30 -3.82 7.60 18.35
CA LEU A 30 -4.93 7.18 17.49
C LEU A 30 -4.76 5.71 17.06
N GLN A 31 -3.49 5.31 16.92
CA GLN A 31 -2.99 3.96 16.74
C GLN A 31 -1.78 3.78 17.68
N ASN A 32 -1.46 2.53 18.05
CA ASN A 32 -0.18 2.23 18.68
C ASN A 32 0.91 2.23 17.60
N VAL A 33 1.94 3.07 17.76
CA VAL A 33 3.04 3.19 16.81
C VAL A 33 4.34 2.82 17.48
N ILE A 34 4.94 1.71 17.05
CA ILE A 34 6.23 1.22 17.53
C ILE A 34 7.27 1.33 16.42
N VAL A 35 8.44 1.86 16.76
CA VAL A 35 9.65 1.72 15.95
C VAL A 35 10.65 0.90 16.74
N ALA A 36 11.10 -0.20 16.16
CA ALA A 36 12.09 -1.08 16.76
C ALA A 36 13.16 -1.44 15.74
N GLU A 37 14.35 -1.80 16.19
CA GLU A 37 15.41 -2.36 15.35
C GLU A 37 15.48 -3.87 15.58
N SER A 38 15.28 -4.66 14.54
CA SER A 38 15.43 -6.11 14.55
C SER A 38 16.82 -6.53 14.08
N TYR A 39 17.23 -7.75 14.42
CA TYR A 39 18.47 -8.34 13.89
C TYR A 39 18.38 -8.69 12.40
N SER A 40 17.18 -9.03 11.90
CA SER A 40 17.01 -9.58 10.56
C SER A 40 16.71 -8.53 9.49
N PHE A 41 15.99 -7.46 9.84
CA PHE A 41 15.43 -6.51 8.87
C PHE A 41 15.74 -5.03 9.16
N GLY A 42 16.64 -4.75 10.10
CA GLY A 42 16.96 -3.38 10.49
C GLY A 42 15.81 -2.75 11.26
N LYS A 43 15.59 -1.44 11.08
CA LYS A 43 14.41 -0.77 11.66
C LYS A 43 13.11 -1.39 11.12
N MET A 44 12.08 -1.41 11.94
CA MET A 44 10.73 -1.87 11.61
C MET A 44 9.73 -0.83 12.11
N LEU A 45 8.74 -0.52 11.29
CA LEU A 45 7.53 0.16 11.72
C LEU A 45 6.45 -0.87 12.02
N ILE A 46 5.86 -0.76 13.19
CA ILE A 46 4.79 -1.62 13.68
C ILE A 46 3.64 -0.70 14.08
N ILE A 47 2.44 -0.99 13.59
CA ILE A 47 1.23 -0.24 13.92
C ILE A 47 0.15 -1.21 14.38
N ASP A 48 -0.46 -0.94 15.54
CA ASP A 48 -1.52 -1.76 16.13
C ASP A 48 -1.18 -3.25 16.16
N GLN A 49 0.08 -3.54 16.54
CA GLN A 49 0.70 -4.87 16.61
C GLN A 49 1.03 -5.57 15.28
N LEU A 50 0.77 -4.95 14.14
CA LEU A 50 1.10 -5.50 12.83
C LEU A 50 2.35 -4.83 12.26
N ILE A 51 3.29 -5.62 11.75
CA ILE A 51 4.43 -5.07 10.99
C ILE A 51 3.90 -4.37 9.74
N GLN A 52 4.24 -3.09 9.58
CA GLN A 52 3.87 -2.30 8.41
C GLN A 52 5.00 -2.22 7.38
N SER A 53 6.26 -2.27 7.84
CA SER A 53 7.42 -2.09 6.95
C SER A 53 8.74 -2.34 7.67
N ALA A 54 9.77 -2.73 6.92
CA ALA A 54 11.11 -2.91 7.46
C ALA A 54 12.22 -2.36 6.54
N GLU A 55 13.31 -1.90 7.14
CA GLU A 55 14.34 -1.07 6.49
C GLU A 55 14.99 -1.76 5.29
N TYR A 56 15.18 -3.07 5.42
CA TYR A 56 15.97 -3.81 4.44
C TYR A 56 15.19 -4.14 3.19
N ASP A 57 13.85 -4.17 3.23
CA ASP A 57 13.01 -4.68 2.15
C ASP A 57 11.79 -3.82 1.80
N GLU A 58 11.53 -2.71 2.51
CA GLU A 58 10.46 -1.75 2.18
C GLU A 58 10.46 -1.34 0.70
N TYR A 59 11.65 -1.27 0.09
CA TYR A 59 11.79 -0.95 -1.33
C TYR A 59 11.05 -1.94 -2.24
N ILE A 60 10.94 -3.22 -1.86
CA ILE A 60 10.20 -4.22 -2.64
C ILE A 60 8.72 -3.86 -2.64
N TYR A 61 8.16 -3.54 -1.47
CA TYR A 61 6.77 -3.14 -1.31
C TYR A 61 6.48 -1.84 -2.07
N HIS A 62 7.25 -0.77 -1.80
CA HIS A 62 6.99 0.55 -2.37
C HIS A 62 7.25 0.61 -3.88
N GLU A 63 8.29 -0.06 -4.38
CA GLU A 63 8.53 -0.13 -5.83
C GLU A 63 7.43 -0.94 -6.54
N SER A 64 6.93 -2.02 -5.90
CA SER A 64 5.82 -2.84 -6.43
C SER A 64 4.50 -2.07 -6.47
N LEU A 65 4.19 -1.30 -5.42
CA LEU A 65 2.98 -0.51 -5.32
C LEU A 65 2.97 0.63 -6.34
N ILE A 66 4.10 1.35 -6.47
CA ILE A 66 4.11 2.66 -7.13
C ILE A 66 4.44 2.58 -8.61
N HIS A 67 5.48 1.85 -8.99
CA HIS A 67 5.99 1.98 -10.36
C HIS A 67 5.04 1.49 -11.44
N PRO A 68 4.34 0.33 -11.31
CA PRO A 68 3.37 -0.08 -12.32
C PRO A 68 2.25 0.94 -12.52
N ALA A 69 1.76 1.56 -11.44
CA ALA A 69 0.75 2.61 -11.51
C ALA A 69 1.30 3.86 -12.20
N MET A 70 2.42 4.40 -11.71
CA MET A 70 3.00 5.64 -12.22
C MET A 70 3.44 5.54 -13.68
N ILE A 71 3.97 4.38 -14.12
CA ILE A 71 4.31 4.22 -15.54
C ILE A 71 3.07 4.02 -16.43
N SER A 72 1.93 3.60 -15.89
CA SER A 72 0.71 3.41 -16.68
C SER A 72 0.07 4.72 -17.13
N SER A 73 0.22 5.80 -16.35
CA SER A 73 -0.14 7.14 -16.77
C SER A 73 0.93 7.68 -17.73
N ASP A 74 0.50 8.36 -18.79
CA ASP A 74 1.43 8.97 -19.74
C ASP A 74 2.10 10.22 -19.15
N ASN A 75 1.40 10.93 -18.27
CA ASN A 75 1.90 12.14 -17.62
C ASN A 75 1.34 12.25 -16.19
N PRO A 76 1.92 11.54 -15.21
CA PRO A 76 1.44 11.55 -13.82
C PRO A 76 1.85 12.86 -13.14
N GLU A 77 1.08 13.94 -13.33
CA GLU A 77 1.40 15.26 -12.76
C GLU A 77 0.79 15.45 -11.37
N ARG A 78 -0.42 14.94 -11.15
CA ARG A 78 -1.15 15.05 -9.89
C ARG A 78 -1.40 13.68 -9.30
N VAL A 79 -0.85 13.44 -8.12
CA VAL A 79 -0.95 12.16 -7.41
C VAL A 79 -1.63 12.35 -6.07
N LEU A 80 -2.63 11.53 -5.79
CA LEU A 80 -3.24 11.41 -4.47
C LEU A 80 -2.70 10.14 -3.80
N ILE A 81 -2.26 10.26 -2.56
CA ILE A 81 -1.85 9.14 -1.70
C ILE A 81 -2.78 9.16 -0.48
N MET A 82 -3.38 8.03 -0.14
CA MET A 82 -4.07 7.83 1.14
C MET A 82 -3.30 6.80 1.95
N GLY A 83 -2.88 7.19 3.15
CA GLY A 83 -1.86 6.49 3.91
C GLY A 83 -0.48 6.96 3.47
N ALA A 84 0.17 7.76 4.31
CA ALA A 84 1.48 8.34 4.04
C ALA A 84 2.44 8.21 5.23
N GLY A 85 2.07 7.36 6.20
CA GLY A 85 2.71 7.22 7.50
C GLY A 85 4.23 7.20 7.46
N GLU A 86 4.84 6.48 6.52
CA GLU A 86 6.30 6.28 6.46
C GLU A 86 7.03 7.22 5.49
N GLY A 87 6.30 7.84 4.57
CA GLY A 87 6.84 8.71 3.52
C GLY A 87 7.60 8.01 2.38
N ALA A 88 7.76 6.69 2.40
CA ALA A 88 8.40 5.93 1.31
C ALA A 88 7.54 5.87 0.04
N THR A 89 6.22 5.75 0.17
CA THR A 89 5.28 5.92 -0.95
C THR A 89 5.43 7.28 -1.63
N ILE A 90 5.55 8.36 -0.85
CA ILE A 90 5.81 9.71 -1.38
C ILE A 90 7.19 9.72 -2.09
N ARG A 91 8.23 9.16 -1.47
CA ARG A 91 9.59 9.09 -2.04
C ARG A 91 9.56 8.45 -3.44
N GLU A 92 8.88 7.33 -3.61
CA GLU A 92 8.80 6.63 -4.91
C GLU A 92 8.02 7.44 -5.95
N VAL A 93 6.92 8.10 -5.56
CA VAL A 93 6.17 9.00 -6.44
C VAL A 93 7.03 10.19 -6.90
N LEU A 94 7.86 10.75 -6.01
CA LEU A 94 8.72 11.89 -6.32
C LEU A 94 9.87 11.57 -7.29
N LYS A 95 10.13 10.29 -7.60
CA LYS A 95 11.02 9.87 -8.71
C LYS A 95 10.45 10.23 -10.08
N TYR A 96 9.17 10.59 -10.19
CA TYR A 96 8.55 11.04 -11.43
C TYR A 96 8.48 12.56 -11.53
N ASN A 97 8.16 13.08 -12.72
CA ASN A 97 7.96 14.50 -12.95
C ASN A 97 6.56 14.97 -12.50
N VAL A 98 6.22 14.71 -11.24
CA VAL A 98 4.98 15.17 -10.60
C VAL A 98 5.03 16.67 -10.33
N LYS A 99 3.87 17.33 -10.39
CA LYS A 99 3.66 18.74 -10.04
C LYS A 99 3.03 18.88 -8.65
N GLU A 100 2.15 17.96 -8.27
CA GLU A 100 1.45 17.97 -6.98
C GLU A 100 1.32 16.53 -6.45
N VAL A 101 1.67 16.33 -5.19
CA VAL A 101 1.39 15.12 -4.43
C VAL A 101 0.55 15.52 -3.22
N VAL A 102 -0.71 15.08 -3.18
CA VAL A 102 -1.57 15.24 -2.00
C VAL A 102 -1.49 13.95 -1.21
N ALA A 103 -0.94 14.00 0.00
CA ALA A 103 -0.79 12.85 0.87
C ALA A 103 -1.72 13.02 2.07
N VAL A 104 -2.74 12.16 2.15
CA VAL A 104 -3.77 12.19 3.18
C VAL A 104 -3.48 11.09 4.20
N ASP A 105 -3.36 11.46 5.47
CA ASP A 105 -3.19 10.51 6.56
C ASP A 105 -4.09 10.91 7.73
N VAL A 106 -4.67 9.94 8.44
CA VAL A 106 -5.52 10.23 9.59
C VAL A 106 -4.70 10.48 10.86
N ASP A 107 -3.51 9.88 10.95
CA ASP A 107 -2.67 9.93 12.14
C ASP A 107 -1.45 10.85 11.93
N ARG A 108 -1.61 12.13 12.30
CA ARG A 108 -0.50 13.09 12.31
C ARG A 108 0.68 12.60 13.15
N LYS A 109 0.42 11.93 14.27
CA LYS A 109 1.46 11.50 15.21
C LYS A 109 2.30 10.39 14.60
N ALA A 110 1.70 9.47 13.84
CA ALA A 110 2.42 8.45 13.09
C ALA A 110 3.40 9.09 12.07
N VAL A 111 2.94 10.10 11.33
CA VAL A 111 3.79 10.85 10.38
C VAL A 111 4.94 11.58 11.09
N GLU A 112 4.68 12.22 12.24
CA GLU A 112 5.73 12.88 13.04
C GLU A 112 6.77 11.89 13.58
N ILE A 113 6.34 10.69 14.00
CA ILE A 113 7.22 9.60 14.43
C ILE A 113 8.08 9.12 13.25
N ALA A 114 7.48 8.93 12.08
CA ALA A 114 8.20 8.53 10.88
C ALA A 114 9.21 9.58 10.41
N GLU A 115 8.83 10.86 10.38
CA GLU A 115 9.75 11.95 10.04
C GLU A 115 10.95 12.00 10.99
N LYS A 116 10.76 11.61 12.26
CA LYS A 116 11.83 11.59 13.26
C LYS A 116 12.73 10.36 13.17
N TYR A 117 12.18 9.17 12.91
CA TYR A 117 12.90 7.91 13.11
C TYR A 117 13.11 7.08 11.84
N LEU A 118 12.38 7.34 10.76
CA LEU A 118 12.37 6.56 9.51
C LEU A 118 12.99 7.34 8.33
N GLU A 119 14.08 8.09 8.56
CA GLU A 119 14.77 8.86 7.52
C GLU A 119 15.12 8.02 6.27
N THR A 120 15.45 6.74 6.46
CA THR A 120 15.78 5.82 5.37
C THR A 120 14.58 5.47 4.48
N TRP A 121 13.35 5.62 4.99
CA TRP A 121 12.10 5.52 4.23
C TRP A 121 11.80 6.81 3.47
N HIS A 122 11.55 7.91 4.20
CA HIS A 122 11.04 9.12 3.56
C HIS A 122 12.12 9.87 2.78
N LYS A 123 13.39 9.83 3.20
CA LYS A 123 14.52 10.53 2.55
C LYS A 123 14.21 12.00 2.24
N GLY A 124 13.55 12.67 3.19
CA GLY A 124 13.10 14.06 3.07
C GLY A 124 11.82 14.29 2.27
N SER A 125 11.13 13.24 1.80
CA SER A 125 9.94 13.34 0.94
C SER A 125 8.80 14.19 1.55
N PHE A 126 8.60 14.14 2.86
CA PHE A 126 7.61 14.97 3.57
C PHE A 126 7.80 16.49 3.39
N ARG A 127 9.04 16.92 3.10
CA ARG A 127 9.41 18.34 2.97
C ARG A 127 9.60 18.78 1.52
N ASP A 128 9.35 17.90 0.55
CA ASP A 128 9.42 18.29 -0.86
C ASP A 128 8.33 19.33 -1.16
N PRO A 129 8.65 20.45 -1.84
CA PRO A 129 7.69 21.53 -2.10
C PRO A 129 6.49 21.11 -2.95
N ARG A 130 6.55 19.95 -3.62
CA ARG A 130 5.45 19.39 -4.39
C ARG A 130 4.44 18.63 -3.52
N VAL A 131 4.78 18.37 -2.25
CA VAL A 131 4.00 17.54 -1.34
C VAL A 131 3.12 18.40 -0.43
N ARG A 132 1.84 18.05 -0.36
CA ARG A 132 0.87 18.63 0.57
C ARG A 132 0.33 17.52 1.48
N LEU A 133 0.77 17.55 2.75
CA LEU A 133 0.23 16.69 3.79
C LEU A 133 -1.13 17.19 4.26
N VAL A 134 -2.11 16.30 4.32
CA VAL A 134 -3.47 16.56 4.79
C VAL A 134 -3.81 15.58 5.88
N PHE A 135 -4.10 16.09 7.08
CA PHE A 135 -4.42 15.25 8.23
C PHE A 135 -5.94 15.14 8.39
N GLN A 136 -6.54 14.12 7.78
CA GLN A 136 -8.00 13.93 7.70
C GLN A 136 -8.33 12.44 7.50
N ASP A 137 -9.53 12.03 7.91
CA ASP A 137 -10.10 10.75 7.51
C ASP A 137 -10.18 10.62 5.97
N GLY A 138 -9.75 9.48 5.44
CA GLY A 138 -9.67 9.24 4.00
C GLY A 138 -11.05 9.23 3.31
N PHE A 139 -12.08 8.68 3.97
CA PHE A 139 -13.43 8.64 3.41
C PHE A 139 -13.99 10.07 3.31
N ASP A 140 -13.87 10.84 4.39
CA ASP A 140 -14.30 12.23 4.43
C ASP A 140 -13.59 13.09 3.39
N PHE A 141 -12.26 12.93 3.27
CA PHE A 141 -11.49 13.64 2.25
C PHE A 141 -12.03 13.41 0.85
N VAL A 142 -12.26 12.15 0.46
CA VAL A 142 -12.73 11.80 -0.90
C VAL A 142 -14.12 12.39 -1.16
N ARG A 143 -15.05 12.29 -0.21
CA ARG A 143 -16.42 12.82 -0.38
C ARG A 143 -16.46 14.34 -0.49
N GLN A 144 -15.58 15.00 0.25
CA GLN A 144 -15.52 16.46 0.32
C GLN A 144 -14.70 17.05 -0.83
N TYR A 145 -13.78 16.30 -1.43
CA TYR A 145 -12.95 16.78 -2.52
C TYR A 145 -13.79 17.28 -3.71
N LYS A 146 -13.51 18.51 -4.16
CA LYS A 146 -14.16 19.20 -5.30
C LYS A 146 -13.19 19.65 -6.38
N GLY A 147 -11.91 19.27 -6.28
CA GLY A 147 -10.90 19.64 -7.26
C GLY A 147 -10.92 18.75 -8.49
N GLU A 148 -10.00 19.01 -9.41
CA GLU A 148 -9.78 18.18 -10.58
C GLU A 148 -9.35 16.75 -10.18
N PRO A 149 -9.69 15.71 -10.96
CA PRO A 149 -9.17 14.36 -10.74
C PRO A 149 -7.63 14.30 -10.71
N PHE A 150 -7.11 13.25 -10.08
CA PHE A 150 -5.69 12.91 -10.01
C PHE A 150 -5.34 11.94 -11.12
N ASP A 151 -4.17 12.10 -11.74
CA ASP A 151 -3.67 11.18 -12.75
C ASP A 151 -3.50 9.77 -12.15
N VAL A 152 -2.95 9.73 -10.93
CA VAL A 152 -2.73 8.50 -10.16
C VAL A 152 -3.29 8.65 -8.75
N VAL A 153 -4.04 7.65 -8.29
CA VAL A 153 -4.47 7.52 -6.90
C VAL A 153 -3.80 6.28 -6.28
N VAL A 154 -3.17 6.44 -5.12
CA VAL A 154 -2.51 5.39 -4.35
C VAL A 154 -3.23 5.25 -3.02
N LEU A 155 -3.64 4.02 -2.70
CA LEU A 155 -4.22 3.66 -1.41
C LEU A 155 -3.23 2.72 -0.71
N ASP A 156 -2.45 3.29 0.19
CA ASP A 156 -1.40 2.62 0.96
C ASP A 156 -1.82 2.56 2.43
N LEU A 157 -2.91 1.83 2.66
CA LEU A 157 -3.62 1.79 3.94
C LEU A 157 -3.27 0.52 4.69
N THR A 158 -3.24 0.59 6.02
CA THR A 158 -3.10 -0.59 6.89
C THR A 158 -4.17 -1.63 6.56
N ASP A 159 -3.84 -2.90 6.76
CA ASP A 159 -4.80 -3.99 6.54
C ASP A 159 -6.09 -3.79 7.37
N PRO A 160 -7.26 -4.08 6.79
CA PRO A 160 -8.53 -3.90 7.49
C PRO A 160 -8.73 -5.01 8.52
N THR A 161 -8.60 -4.68 9.80
CA THR A 161 -9.05 -5.51 10.92
C THR A 161 -10.38 -4.98 11.49
N GLU A 162 -11.02 -5.74 12.39
CA GLU A 162 -12.26 -5.30 13.06
C GLU A 162 -12.14 -3.95 13.75
N THR A 163 -10.98 -3.66 14.36
CA THR A 163 -10.69 -2.42 15.09
C THR A 163 -9.96 -1.37 14.27
N SER A 164 -9.47 -1.73 13.08
CA SER A 164 -8.73 -0.81 12.21
C SER A 164 -9.60 0.35 11.74
N ARG A 165 -8.97 1.51 11.57
CA ARG A 165 -9.62 2.68 10.96
C ARG A 165 -9.80 2.53 9.46
N SER A 166 -8.98 1.67 8.83
CA SER A 166 -9.01 1.43 7.38
C SER A 166 -10.17 0.54 6.94
N LYS A 167 -10.85 -0.17 7.85
CA LYS A 167 -11.98 -1.08 7.57
C LYS A 167 -12.97 -0.56 6.53
N ASN A 168 -13.43 0.69 6.68
CA ASN A 168 -14.41 1.30 5.78
C ASN A 168 -13.84 1.76 4.43
N LEU A 169 -12.51 1.87 4.33
CA LEU A 169 -11.77 2.28 3.13
C LEU A 169 -11.53 1.11 2.15
N TYR A 170 -12.02 -0.10 2.46
CA TYR A 170 -11.98 -1.27 1.57
C TYR A 170 -13.37 -1.68 1.04
N THR A 171 -14.30 -0.74 0.98
CA THR A 171 -15.72 -0.99 0.62
C THR A 171 -16.08 -0.48 -0.77
N ILE A 172 -17.09 -1.09 -1.41
CA ILE A 172 -17.58 -0.65 -2.73
C ILE A 172 -18.06 0.81 -2.70
N GLU A 173 -18.63 1.26 -1.59
CA GLU A 173 -19.08 2.63 -1.39
C GLU A 173 -17.90 3.60 -1.41
N PHE A 174 -16.83 3.30 -0.66
CA PHE A 174 -15.61 4.09 -0.69
C PHE A 174 -14.98 4.12 -2.08
N TYR A 175 -14.79 2.95 -2.71
CA TYR A 175 -14.15 2.87 -4.02
C TYR A 175 -14.95 3.58 -5.13
N LYS A 176 -16.28 3.64 -5.03
CA LYS A 176 -17.11 4.45 -5.94
C LYS A 176 -16.88 5.95 -5.79
N GLU A 177 -16.62 6.42 -4.57
CA GLU A 177 -16.21 7.82 -4.35
C GLU A 177 -14.80 8.04 -4.88
N VAL A 178 -13.84 7.14 -4.60
CA VAL A 178 -12.47 7.22 -5.11
C VAL A 178 -12.45 7.25 -6.64
N LYS A 179 -13.26 6.43 -7.32
CA LYS A 179 -13.34 6.38 -8.78
C LYS A 179 -13.55 7.75 -9.42
N LYS A 180 -14.32 8.64 -8.78
CA LYS A 180 -14.58 10.00 -9.28
C LYS A 180 -13.33 10.88 -9.31
N LEU A 181 -12.32 10.54 -8.50
CA LEU A 181 -11.05 11.26 -8.38
C LEU A 181 -9.97 10.65 -9.28
N VAL A 182 -10.21 9.52 -9.94
CA VAL A 182 -9.19 8.81 -10.74
C VAL A 182 -9.29 9.20 -12.21
N LYS A 183 -8.22 9.76 -12.76
CA LYS A 183 -8.13 10.07 -14.19
C LYS A 183 -7.53 8.93 -14.99
N ASP A 184 -6.42 8.32 -14.56
CA ASP A 184 -5.77 7.25 -15.33
C ASP A 184 -5.75 5.92 -14.57
N VAL A 185 -5.21 5.88 -13.35
CA VAL A 185 -5.06 4.64 -12.59
C VAL A 185 -5.22 4.85 -11.10
N MET A 186 -5.82 3.88 -10.43
CA MET A 186 -5.77 3.72 -8.99
C MET A 186 -4.98 2.46 -8.66
N VAL A 187 -4.20 2.49 -7.59
CA VAL A 187 -3.57 1.29 -7.01
C VAL A 187 -3.87 1.22 -5.53
N THR A 188 -4.10 0.01 -5.03
CA THR A 188 -4.18 -0.29 -3.61
C THR A 188 -3.30 -1.49 -3.28
N GLN A 189 -2.73 -1.51 -2.08
CA GLN A 189 -2.27 -2.76 -1.50
C GLN A 189 -3.48 -3.69 -1.29
N GLY A 190 -3.27 -5.01 -1.46
CA GLY A 190 -4.34 -5.99 -1.53
C GLY A 190 -4.23 -7.15 -0.55
N THR A 191 -3.47 -6.99 0.54
CA THR A 191 -3.12 -8.03 1.52
C THR A 191 -2.50 -9.29 0.88
N SER A 192 -2.33 -10.36 1.65
CA SER A 192 -1.76 -11.62 1.19
C SER A 192 -2.82 -12.58 0.63
N PRO A 193 -2.64 -13.14 -0.58
CA PRO A 193 -3.51 -14.20 -1.09
C PRO A 193 -3.35 -15.54 -0.35
N TYR A 194 -2.36 -15.67 0.55
CA TYR A 194 -2.07 -16.90 1.29
C TYR A 194 -2.36 -16.79 2.79
N GLN A 195 -2.18 -15.62 3.39
CA GLN A 195 -2.53 -15.40 4.80
C GLN A 195 -3.99 -14.93 4.95
N SER A 196 -4.49 -14.11 4.01
CA SER A 196 -5.84 -13.53 4.07
C SER A 196 -6.60 -13.75 2.75
N PRO A 197 -6.74 -15.01 2.29
CA PRO A 197 -7.24 -15.33 0.94
C PRO A 197 -8.63 -14.77 0.66
N HIS A 198 -9.54 -14.83 1.65
CA HIS A 198 -10.91 -14.31 1.54
C HIS A 198 -10.94 -12.79 1.40
N SER A 199 -10.13 -12.09 2.21
CA SER A 199 -9.99 -10.63 2.13
C SER A 199 -9.43 -10.19 0.78
N PHE A 200 -8.35 -10.84 0.33
CA PHE A 200 -7.74 -10.59 -0.97
C PHE A 200 -8.73 -10.83 -2.14
N SER A 201 -9.37 -11.99 -2.20
CA SER A 201 -10.27 -12.34 -3.32
C SER A 201 -11.48 -11.41 -3.38
N ARG A 202 -12.08 -11.12 -2.22
CA ARG A 202 -13.23 -10.22 -2.08
C ARG A 202 -12.88 -8.79 -2.46
N LEU A 203 -11.68 -8.32 -2.13
CA LEU A 203 -11.21 -7.02 -2.56
C LEU A 203 -11.09 -6.95 -4.10
N VAL A 204 -10.43 -7.93 -4.72
CA VAL A 204 -10.32 -8.00 -6.18
C VAL A 204 -11.70 -8.06 -6.85
N LYS A 205 -12.63 -8.85 -6.31
CA LYS A 205 -14.02 -8.93 -6.80
C LYS A 205 -14.74 -7.59 -6.68
N THR A 206 -14.60 -6.91 -5.55
CA THR A 206 -15.19 -5.58 -5.32
C THR A 206 -14.71 -4.57 -6.34
N LEU A 207 -13.41 -4.53 -6.62
CA LEU A 207 -12.82 -3.61 -7.59
C LEU A 207 -13.23 -3.92 -9.04
N ARG A 208 -13.46 -5.20 -9.38
CA ARG A 208 -13.98 -5.64 -10.70
C ARG A 208 -15.42 -5.18 -10.97
N GLU A 209 -16.21 -4.86 -9.95
CA GLU A 209 -17.54 -4.24 -10.13
C GLU A 209 -17.44 -2.75 -10.50
N ILE A 210 -16.26 -2.14 -10.38
CA ILE A 210 -16.06 -0.69 -10.46
C ILE A 210 -15.25 -0.30 -11.69
N TYR A 211 -14.22 -1.08 -12.06
CA TYR A 211 -13.26 -0.71 -13.12
C TYR A 211 -13.23 -1.70 -14.28
N ASN A 212 -12.99 -1.20 -15.50
CA ASN A 212 -12.88 -2.04 -16.70
C ASN A 212 -11.66 -2.96 -16.68
N TYR A 213 -10.52 -2.45 -16.19
CA TYR A 213 -9.28 -3.19 -16.05
C TYR A 213 -8.89 -3.26 -14.57
N VAL A 214 -8.78 -4.49 -14.07
CA VAL A 214 -8.25 -4.80 -12.73
C VAL A 214 -7.11 -5.79 -12.90
N SER A 215 -5.88 -5.31 -12.74
CA SER A 215 -4.65 -6.09 -12.84
C SER A 215 -4.11 -6.35 -11.43
N VAL A 216 -3.85 -7.61 -11.09
CA VAL A 216 -3.27 -7.98 -9.79
C VAL A 216 -1.79 -8.30 -9.99
N GLY A 217 -0.92 -7.60 -9.28
CA GLY A 217 0.50 -7.88 -9.16
C GLY A 217 0.82 -8.54 -7.83
N LEU A 218 1.75 -9.50 -7.82
CA LEU A 218 2.23 -10.17 -6.62
C LEU A 218 3.75 -9.98 -6.45
N SER A 219 4.20 -9.68 -5.24
CA SER A 219 5.61 -9.67 -4.85
C SER A 219 5.78 -10.35 -3.50
N PHE A 220 6.88 -11.06 -3.28
CA PHE A 220 7.23 -11.56 -1.95
C PHE A 220 7.85 -10.43 -1.11
N VAL A 221 7.31 -10.17 0.08
CA VAL A 221 7.83 -9.18 1.03
C VAL A 221 8.47 -9.93 2.21
N PRO A 222 9.81 -9.99 2.29
CA PRO A 222 10.51 -10.82 3.27
C PRO A 222 10.14 -10.57 4.74
N SER A 223 9.94 -9.32 5.15
CA SER A 223 9.61 -8.95 6.53
C SER A 223 8.20 -9.35 6.93
N PHE A 224 7.29 -9.46 5.96
CA PHE A 224 5.93 -10.00 6.16
C PHE A 224 5.91 -11.53 6.04
N ASP A 225 7.02 -12.13 5.56
CA ASP A 225 7.18 -13.55 5.28
C ASP A 225 6.03 -14.14 4.45
N THR A 226 5.58 -13.37 3.45
CA THR A 226 4.49 -13.78 2.56
C THR A 226 4.55 -13.10 1.20
N VAL A 227 3.76 -13.63 0.27
CA VAL A 227 3.42 -12.92 -0.96
C VAL A 227 2.39 -11.84 -0.64
N TRP A 228 2.64 -10.63 -1.10
CA TRP A 228 1.75 -9.49 -1.00
C TRP A 228 1.15 -9.12 -2.34
N ALA A 229 -0.12 -8.74 -2.35
CA ALA A 229 -0.82 -8.30 -3.54
C ALA A 229 -0.87 -6.78 -3.68
N PHE A 230 -0.84 -6.33 -4.94
CA PHE A 230 -1.07 -4.95 -5.35
C PHE A 230 -2.10 -4.96 -6.47
N ILE A 231 -3.18 -4.20 -6.32
CA ILE A 231 -4.31 -4.23 -7.25
C ILE A 231 -4.38 -2.90 -7.98
N PHE A 232 -4.18 -2.95 -9.29
CA PHE A 232 -4.17 -1.79 -10.18
C PHE A 232 -5.48 -1.72 -10.96
N CYS A 233 -6.14 -0.59 -10.91
CA CYS A 233 -7.48 -0.36 -11.43
C CYS A 233 -7.51 0.82 -12.40
N SER A 234 -8.09 0.62 -13.58
CA SER A 234 -8.22 1.68 -14.59
C SER A 234 -9.38 1.39 -15.53
N ASP A 235 -9.99 2.46 -16.07
CA ASP A 235 -10.95 2.34 -17.17
C ASP A 235 -10.28 2.46 -18.56
N LYS A 236 -9.00 2.87 -18.61
CA LYS A 236 -8.29 3.23 -19.84
C LYS A 236 -7.15 2.28 -20.20
N VAL A 237 -6.42 1.79 -19.20
CA VAL A 237 -5.17 1.05 -19.42
C VAL A 237 -5.15 -0.27 -18.66
N ASN A 238 -4.69 -1.33 -19.32
CA ASN A 238 -4.42 -2.60 -18.67
C ASN A 238 -2.96 -2.60 -18.19
N VAL A 239 -2.76 -2.40 -16.88
CA VAL A 239 -1.42 -2.23 -16.29
C VAL A 239 -0.54 -3.46 -16.51
N SER A 240 -1.11 -4.67 -16.56
CA SER A 240 -0.33 -5.90 -16.80
C SER A 240 0.17 -6.08 -18.24
N LYS A 241 -0.30 -5.25 -19.18
CA LYS A 241 0.04 -5.33 -20.61
C LYS A 241 0.87 -4.14 -21.09
N LEU A 242 1.48 -3.39 -20.19
CA LEU A 242 2.27 -2.21 -20.52
C LEU A 242 3.56 -2.57 -21.27
N ASN A 243 3.98 -1.68 -22.17
CA ASN A 243 5.36 -1.65 -22.66
C ASN A 243 6.23 -0.93 -21.62
N VAL A 244 6.74 -1.69 -20.66
CA VAL A 244 7.49 -1.16 -19.50
C VAL A 244 8.82 -0.53 -19.94
N LYS A 245 9.52 -1.18 -20.87
CA LYS A 245 10.86 -0.76 -21.32
C LYS A 245 10.90 0.68 -21.82
N SER A 246 9.91 1.09 -22.61
CA SER A 246 9.85 2.46 -23.15
C SER A 246 9.40 3.51 -22.12
N ARG A 247 8.94 3.07 -20.95
CA ARG A 247 8.32 3.93 -19.92
C ARG A 247 9.20 4.13 -18.69
N LEU A 248 10.15 3.24 -18.42
CA LEU A 248 11.06 3.30 -17.27
C LEU A 248 12.08 4.45 -17.35
N ASN A 249 12.36 4.97 -18.55
CA ASN A 249 13.20 6.16 -18.73
C ASN A 249 12.65 7.44 -18.06
N ARG A 250 11.38 7.42 -17.60
CA ARG A 250 10.75 8.53 -16.86
C ARG A 250 11.03 8.50 -15.37
N VAL A 251 11.59 7.40 -14.85
CA VAL A 251 11.92 7.25 -13.44
C VAL A 251 13.29 7.89 -13.18
N LYS A 252 13.36 8.78 -12.19
CA LYS A 252 14.62 9.38 -11.73
C LYS A 252 15.29 8.47 -10.70
N GLY A 253 16.59 8.26 -10.86
CA GLY A 253 17.38 7.40 -9.98
C GLY A 253 17.24 5.92 -10.31
N GLU A 254 17.83 5.08 -9.47
CA GLU A 254 17.84 3.63 -9.64
C GLU A 254 16.66 2.97 -8.92
N LEU A 255 16.16 1.89 -9.53
CA LEU A 255 15.20 0.97 -8.92
C LEU A 255 15.96 -0.28 -8.48
N ARG A 256 15.65 -0.77 -7.28
CA ARG A 256 16.33 -1.90 -6.65
C ARG A 256 15.61 -3.22 -6.90
N TYR A 257 14.31 -3.18 -7.16
CA TYR A 257 13.44 -4.34 -7.33
C TYR A 257 12.75 -4.35 -8.70
N TYR A 258 12.21 -3.21 -9.12
CA TYR A 258 11.29 -3.15 -10.25
C TYR A 258 11.99 -2.91 -11.59
N ASP A 259 11.79 -3.82 -12.53
CA ASP A 259 12.19 -3.69 -13.92
C ASP A 259 11.15 -4.32 -14.88
N GLU A 260 11.49 -4.46 -16.17
CA GLU A 260 10.61 -5.09 -17.16
C GLU A 260 10.30 -6.56 -16.86
N ILE A 261 11.27 -7.32 -16.36
CA ILE A 261 11.12 -8.75 -16.07
C ILE A 261 10.29 -8.92 -14.81
N THR A 262 10.62 -8.18 -13.75
CA THR A 262 9.86 -8.15 -12.50
C THR A 262 8.42 -7.75 -12.75
N HIS A 263 8.14 -6.70 -13.54
CA HIS A 263 6.77 -6.33 -13.92
C HIS A 263 6.03 -7.52 -14.54
N LYS A 264 6.61 -8.18 -15.55
CA LYS A 264 5.97 -9.34 -16.19
C LYS A 264 5.71 -10.43 -15.15
N ASN A 265 6.68 -10.76 -14.30
CA ASN A 265 6.52 -11.81 -13.29
C ASN A 265 5.41 -11.49 -12.30
N MET A 266 5.35 -10.26 -11.78
CA MET A 266 4.33 -9.84 -10.80
C MET A 266 2.90 -10.08 -11.31
N PHE A 267 2.64 -9.87 -12.61
CA PHE A 267 1.30 -10.04 -13.19
C PHE A 267 0.99 -11.46 -13.70
N HIS A 268 1.93 -12.41 -13.61
CA HIS A 268 1.70 -13.82 -13.95
C HIS A 268 1.28 -14.63 -12.71
N LEU A 269 0.01 -14.46 -12.33
CA LEU A 269 -0.54 -15.10 -11.15
C LEU A 269 -0.48 -16.65 -11.21
N PRO A 270 -0.07 -17.32 -10.11
CA PRO A 270 -0.23 -18.75 -9.91
C PRO A 270 -1.66 -19.25 -10.16
N LYS A 271 -1.81 -20.53 -10.54
CA LYS A 271 -3.10 -21.10 -10.95
C LYS A 271 -4.13 -21.15 -9.81
N ASP A 272 -3.68 -21.50 -8.62
CA ASP A 272 -4.42 -21.45 -7.37
C ASP A 272 -4.94 -20.04 -7.06
N VAL A 273 -4.08 -19.01 -7.12
CA VAL A 273 -4.50 -17.62 -6.90
C VAL A 273 -5.52 -17.15 -7.94
N ARG A 274 -5.35 -17.52 -9.22
CA ARG A 274 -6.36 -17.23 -10.26
C ARG A 274 -7.70 -17.88 -9.95
N LYS A 275 -7.71 -19.14 -9.55
CA LYS A 275 -8.94 -19.85 -9.15
C LYS A 275 -9.60 -19.20 -7.93
N LEU A 276 -8.82 -18.79 -6.94
CA LEU A 276 -9.30 -18.10 -5.75
C LEU A 276 -10.08 -16.84 -6.16
N ILE A 277 -9.47 -15.97 -6.98
CA ILE A 277 -10.11 -14.75 -7.50
C ILE A 277 -11.39 -15.08 -8.30
N ASP A 278 -11.32 -16.07 -9.19
CA ASP A 278 -12.45 -16.41 -10.08
C ASP A 278 -13.62 -17.09 -9.33
N SER A 279 -13.36 -17.67 -8.16
CA SER A 279 -14.37 -18.33 -7.33
C SER A 279 -15.14 -17.38 -6.41
N GLU A 280 -14.60 -16.18 -6.18
CA GLU A 280 -15.19 -15.18 -5.30
C GLU A 280 -16.47 -14.56 -5.88
N LYS A 281 -17.49 -14.43 -5.03
CA LYS A 281 -18.81 -13.91 -5.41
C LYS A 281 -19.27 -12.73 -4.58
N THR A 282 -18.61 -12.50 -3.45
CA THR A 282 -19.00 -11.46 -2.50
C THR A 282 -18.26 -10.16 -2.78
N ILE A 283 -18.91 -9.05 -2.43
CA ILE A 283 -18.34 -7.71 -2.48
C ILE A 283 -18.24 -7.16 -1.07
N ALA A 284 -17.24 -6.35 -0.81
CA ALA A 284 -17.10 -5.62 0.45
C ALA A 284 -18.04 -4.40 0.46
N THR A 285 -18.82 -4.25 1.52
CA THR A 285 -19.77 -3.13 1.70
C THR A 285 -19.56 -2.50 3.07
N LEU A 286 -20.11 -1.31 3.32
CA LEU A 286 -20.05 -0.72 4.66
C LEU A 286 -20.75 -1.57 5.73
N SER A 287 -21.79 -2.32 5.35
CA SER A 287 -22.50 -3.24 6.26
C SER A 287 -21.79 -4.57 6.46
N ASN A 288 -20.88 -4.94 5.57
CA ASN A 288 -20.08 -6.15 5.63
C ASN A 288 -18.70 -5.85 5.03
N PRO A 289 -17.83 -5.13 5.76
CA PRO A 289 -16.50 -4.78 5.28
C PRO A 289 -15.56 -5.99 5.26
N ILE A 290 -14.35 -5.80 4.71
CA ILE A 290 -13.28 -6.79 4.76
C ILE A 290 -12.68 -6.84 6.18
N ASN A 291 -12.29 -8.03 6.63
CA ASN A 291 -11.50 -8.24 7.84
C ASN A 291 -10.43 -9.31 7.57
N ILE A 292 -9.14 -8.95 7.67
CA ILE A 292 -8.04 -9.88 7.39
C ILE A 292 -7.91 -11.03 8.38
N MET A 293 -8.56 -10.91 9.55
CA MET A 293 -8.64 -11.95 10.58
C MET A 293 -9.89 -12.83 10.43
N GLU A 294 -10.74 -12.58 9.43
CA GLU A 294 -11.90 -13.41 9.11
C GLU A 294 -11.47 -14.61 8.25
N GLU A 295 -11.85 -15.81 8.71
CA GLU A 295 -11.55 -17.11 8.08
C GLU A 295 -12.63 -17.55 7.10
#